data_AF-A0A1H9CV28-F1
#
_entry.id   AF-A0A1H9CV28-F1
#
_cell.length_a   1.000
_cell.length_b   1.000
_cell.length_c   1.000
_cell.angle_alpha   90.00
_cell.angle_beta   90.00
_cell.angle_gamma   90.00
#
_symmetry.space_group_name_H-M   'P 1'
#
loop_
_entity.id
_entity.type
_entity.pdbx_description
1 polymer ?
#
loop_
_entity_poly.entity_id
_entity_poly.type
_entity_poly.pdbx_seq_one_letter_code
_entity_poly.pdbx_strand_id
1 'polypeptide(L)'
;MKYLILLLSICLLPGYAFADQLKPFTSDGCSAFPDGTLEENTLWLACCEEHDRAYWQGGTYQQRLDADQQLKQCVAALGKPKTALLMLVGVRVGGSPALPTGFRWGYGWSYPRGYGELTEEERQQVKKMTPP
;
A
#
# COMPACT_ATOMS: atom_id res chain seq x y z
N MET A 1 39.56 25.28 39.58
CA MET A 1 39.48 23.90 39.08
C MET A 1 38.66 23.03 40.05
N LYS A 2 37.32 23.06 40.01
CA LYS A 2 36.53 22.12 40.84
C LYS A 2 35.08 21.87 40.40
N TYR A 3 34.68 22.27 39.18
CA TYR A 3 33.33 22.05 38.68
C TYR A 3 33.34 21.64 37.20
N LEU A 4 33.93 20.49 36.88
CA LEU A 4 33.86 19.95 35.51
C LEU A 4 33.54 18.45 35.46
N ILE A 5 32.95 17.88 36.50
CA ILE A 5 32.56 16.46 36.49
C ILE A 5 31.15 16.34 37.04
N LEU A 6 30.14 16.67 36.23
CA LEU A 6 28.80 16.09 36.42
C LEU A 6 27.90 16.26 35.18
N LEU A 7 28.36 15.91 33.98
CA LEU A 7 27.48 15.92 32.80
C LEU A 7 27.89 14.82 31.82
N LEU A 8 27.66 13.54 32.18
CA LEU A 8 27.63 12.46 31.18
C LEU A 8 26.96 11.19 31.74
N SER A 9 25.71 11.33 32.19
CA SER A 9 24.82 10.20 32.48
C SER A 9 23.53 10.30 31.68
N ILE A 10 23.65 10.53 30.36
CA ILE A 10 22.55 10.30 29.41
C ILE A 10 23.00 9.11 28.56
N CYS A 11 22.73 7.91 29.05
CA CYS A 11 22.91 6.69 28.28
C CYS A 11 21.65 5.83 28.40
N LEU A 12 21.04 5.61 27.23
CA LEU A 12 20.33 4.38 26.86
C LEU A 12 18.97 4.17 27.56
N LEU A 13 17.99 5.02 27.22
CA LEU A 13 16.63 4.50 27.12
C LEU A 13 16.57 3.62 25.87
N PRO A 14 16.26 2.31 25.99
CA PRO A 14 15.98 1.50 24.80
C PRO A 14 14.79 2.15 24.11
N GLY A 15 14.97 2.59 22.87
CA GLY A 15 13.85 3.01 22.05
C GLY A 15 12.95 1.81 21.87
N TYR A 16 11.82 1.78 22.58
CA TYR A 16 10.73 0.86 22.28
C TYR A 16 10.19 1.25 20.90
N ALA A 17 10.74 0.64 19.85
CA ALA A 17 10.12 0.69 18.53
C ALA A 17 8.84 -0.13 18.62
N PHE A 18 7.70 0.53 18.76
CA PHE A 18 6.41 -0.13 18.64
C PHE A 18 6.28 -0.60 17.19
N ALA A 19 6.08 -1.91 17.01
CA ALA A 19 5.72 -2.46 15.71
C ALA A 19 4.42 -1.80 15.26
N ASP A 20 4.41 -1.25 14.04
CA ASP A 20 3.21 -0.64 13.49
C ASP A 20 2.11 -1.70 13.35
N GLN A 21 0.88 -1.29 13.63
CA GLN A 21 -0.26 -2.17 13.57
C GLN A 21 -0.99 -1.95 12.24
N LEU A 22 -1.10 -3.02 11.46
CA LEU A 22 -1.85 -3.02 10.22
C LEU A 22 -3.33 -2.70 10.51
N LYS A 23 -3.91 -1.79 9.74
CA LYS A 23 -5.34 -1.48 9.81
C LYS A 23 -6.14 -2.56 9.08
N PRO A 24 -7.41 -2.83 9.45
CA PRO A 24 -8.27 -3.73 8.69
C PRO A 24 -8.30 -3.37 7.20
N PHE A 25 -8.39 -4.38 6.33
CA PHE A 25 -8.50 -4.15 4.89
C PHE A 25 -9.78 -3.37 4.56
N THR A 26 -9.65 -2.41 3.66
CA THR A 26 -10.76 -1.64 3.08
C THR A 26 -10.45 -1.43 1.60
N SER A 27 -11.46 -1.49 0.73
CA SER A 27 -11.36 -1.08 -0.67
C SER A 27 -12.38 0.02 -0.95
N ASP A 28 -11.99 0.98 -1.78
CA ASP A 28 -12.89 2.01 -2.31
C ASP A 28 -13.18 1.80 -3.81
N GLY A 29 -12.97 0.58 -4.30
CA GLY A 29 -13.09 0.21 -5.70
C GLY A 29 -11.90 0.72 -6.50
N CYS A 30 -12.13 1.35 -7.65
CA CYS A 30 -11.06 1.92 -8.46
C CYS A 30 -10.67 3.35 -8.04
N SER A 31 -10.95 3.71 -6.78
CA SER A 31 -10.68 4.98 -6.11
C SER A 31 -11.08 6.23 -6.89
N ALA A 32 -10.18 6.77 -7.72
CA ALA A 32 -10.38 7.97 -8.53
C ALA A 32 -10.73 7.65 -9.99
N PHE A 33 -11.12 6.40 -10.27
CA PHE A 33 -11.51 5.90 -11.57
C PHE A 33 -12.88 5.20 -11.44
N PRO A 34 -13.76 5.22 -12.46
CA PRO A 34 -15.01 4.47 -12.42
C PRO A 34 -14.76 2.97 -12.24
N ASP A 35 -15.66 2.23 -11.59
CA ASP A 35 -15.55 0.77 -11.41
C ASP A 35 -15.94 -0.07 -12.65
N GLY A 36 -16.43 0.61 -13.69
CA GLY A 36 -16.88 0.00 -14.92
C GLY A 36 -17.27 1.01 -15.98
N THR A 37 -17.94 0.54 -17.04
CA THR A 37 -18.51 1.43 -18.06
C THR A 37 -19.86 1.99 -17.58
N LEU A 38 -20.51 2.82 -18.40
CA LEU A 38 -21.86 3.31 -18.09
C LEU A 38 -22.89 2.16 -18.12
N GLU A 39 -22.67 1.18 -18.99
CA GLU A 39 -23.54 0.01 -19.18
C GLU A 39 -23.26 -1.08 -18.14
N GLU A 40 -21.99 -1.30 -17.81
CA GLU A 40 -21.53 -2.32 -16.87
C GLU A 40 -20.69 -1.64 -15.78
N ASN A 41 -21.36 -1.05 -14.79
CA ASN A 41 -20.77 -0.15 -13.79
C ASN A 41 -19.80 -0.80 -12.78
N THR A 42 -19.63 -2.12 -12.83
CA THR A 42 -18.72 -2.89 -11.96
C THR A 42 -17.78 -3.79 -12.77
N LEU A 43 -17.68 -3.58 -14.09
CA LEU A 43 -16.98 -4.46 -15.02
C LEU A 43 -15.57 -4.86 -14.55
N TRP A 44 -14.80 -3.93 -13.98
CA TRP A 44 -13.43 -4.19 -13.53
C TRP A 44 -13.23 -3.97 -12.03
N LEU A 45 -14.31 -3.84 -11.26
CA LEU A 45 -14.27 -3.65 -9.81
C LEU A 45 -13.41 -4.71 -9.12
N ALA A 46 -13.61 -5.99 -9.48
CA ALA A 46 -12.84 -7.10 -8.91
C ALA A 46 -11.33 -7.00 -9.18
N CYS A 47 -10.93 -6.43 -10.33
CA CYS A 47 -9.51 -6.17 -10.62
C CYS A 47 -8.93 -5.09 -9.69
N CYS A 48 -9.72 -4.06 -9.38
CA CYS A 48 -9.33 -2.99 -8.46
C CYS A 48 -9.28 -3.48 -7.01
N GLU A 49 -10.24 -4.28 -6.56
CA GLU A 49 -10.22 -4.85 -5.20
C GLU A 49 -9.01 -5.76 -4.94
N GLU A 50 -8.56 -6.53 -5.95
CA GLU A 50 -7.33 -7.31 -5.86
C GLU A 50 -6.09 -6.42 -5.82
N HIS A 51 -6.08 -5.36 -6.63
CA HIS A 51 -5.00 -4.37 -6.63
C HIS A 51 -4.90 -3.66 -5.27
N ASP A 52 -6.05 -3.30 -4.69
CA ASP A 52 -6.18 -2.71 -3.36
C ASP A 52 -5.63 -3.62 -2.27
N ARG A 53 -5.82 -4.95 -2.35
CA ARG A 53 -5.22 -5.89 -1.39
C ARG A 53 -3.69 -5.77 -1.37
N ALA A 54 -3.07 -5.71 -2.56
CA ALA A 54 -1.63 -5.50 -2.67
C ALA A 54 -1.21 -4.11 -2.16
N TYR A 55 -1.98 -3.07 -2.48
CA TYR A 55 -1.71 -1.70 -2.07
C TYR A 55 -1.90 -1.46 -0.57
N TRP A 56 -2.87 -2.11 0.05
CA TRP A 56 -3.09 -2.12 1.49
C TRP A 56 -1.89 -2.73 2.19
N GLN A 57 -1.47 -3.91 1.73
CA GLN A 57 -0.34 -4.66 2.27
C GLN A 57 0.99 -3.89 2.10
N GLY A 58 1.20 -3.24 0.95
CA GLY A 58 2.48 -2.62 0.62
C GLY A 58 3.59 -3.64 0.38
N GLY A 59 4.85 -3.20 0.48
CA GLY A 59 6.02 -4.01 0.16
C GLY A 59 7.11 -3.24 -0.59
N THR A 60 7.95 -3.99 -1.30
CA THR A 60 9.03 -3.47 -2.16
C THR A 60 8.49 -2.71 -3.37
N TYR A 61 9.35 -1.91 -4.00
CA TYR A 61 9.02 -1.24 -5.26
C TYR A 61 8.63 -2.23 -6.38
N GLN A 62 9.33 -3.38 -6.44
CA GLN A 62 9.05 -4.40 -7.44
C GLN A 62 7.66 -5.01 -7.22
N GLN A 63 7.28 -5.32 -5.98
CA GLN A 63 5.94 -5.81 -5.67
C GLN A 63 4.84 -4.81 -6.08
N ARG A 64 5.08 -3.50 -5.91
CA ARG A 64 4.16 -2.48 -6.43
C ARG A 64 4.05 -2.55 -7.95
N LEU A 65 5.19 -2.65 -8.64
CA LEU A 65 5.21 -2.75 -10.10
C LEU A 65 4.46 -4.00 -10.57
N ASP A 66 4.65 -5.13 -9.91
CA ASP A 66 3.98 -6.39 -10.24
C ASP A 66 2.48 -6.29 -10.00
N ALA A 67 2.03 -5.66 -8.91
CA ALA A 67 0.62 -5.40 -8.63
C ALA A 67 -0.01 -4.50 -9.72
N ASP A 68 0.67 -3.42 -10.09
CA ASP A 68 0.20 -2.49 -11.13
C ASP A 68 0.10 -3.17 -12.51
N GLN A 69 1.02 -4.07 -12.83
CA GLN A 69 0.95 -4.87 -14.06
C GLN A 69 -0.16 -5.92 -14.01
N GLN A 70 -0.41 -6.53 -12.86
CA GLN A 70 -1.53 -7.47 -12.68
C GLN A 70 -2.87 -6.77 -12.88
N LEU A 71 -3.06 -5.55 -12.34
CA LEU A 71 -4.24 -4.73 -12.61
C LEU A 71 -4.44 -4.52 -14.12
N LYS A 72 -3.38 -4.08 -14.83
CA LYS A 72 -3.43 -3.92 -16.29
C LYS A 72 -3.82 -5.22 -17.00
N GLN A 73 -3.23 -6.35 -16.63
CA GLN A 73 -3.52 -7.64 -17.25
C GLN A 73 -4.98 -8.05 -17.02
N CYS A 74 -5.49 -7.92 -15.78
CA CYS A 74 -6.87 -8.22 -15.42
C CYS A 74 -7.86 -7.40 -16.25
N VAL A 75 -7.68 -6.07 -16.31
CA VAL A 75 -8.58 -5.18 -17.06
C VAL A 75 -8.47 -5.39 -18.57
N ALA A 76 -7.28 -5.72 -19.08
CA ALA A 76 -7.12 -6.05 -20.49
C ALA A 76 -7.84 -7.36 -20.86
N ALA A 77 -7.86 -8.35 -19.96
CA ALA A 77 -8.56 -9.62 -20.16
C ALA A 77 -10.10 -9.44 -20.23
N LEU A 78 -10.64 -8.38 -19.63
CA LEU A 78 -12.04 -7.95 -19.77
C LEU A 78 -12.34 -7.25 -21.12
N GLY A 79 -11.41 -7.30 -22.07
CA GLY A 79 -11.55 -6.68 -23.39
C GLY A 79 -11.37 -5.15 -23.39
N LYS A 80 -10.79 -4.56 -22.33
CA LYS A 80 -10.56 -3.11 -22.20
C LYS A 80 -9.06 -2.73 -22.16
N PRO A 81 -8.24 -3.10 -23.17
CA PRO A 81 -6.78 -2.91 -23.12
C PRO A 81 -6.33 -1.44 -23.07
N LYS A 82 -7.10 -0.51 -23.65
CA LYS A 82 -6.79 0.93 -23.58
C LYS A 82 -7.04 1.48 -22.17
N THR A 83 -8.16 1.10 -21.55
CA THR A 83 -8.48 1.43 -20.16
C THR A 83 -7.42 0.85 -19.22
N ALA A 84 -7.02 -0.39 -19.44
CA ALA A 84 -5.96 -1.05 -18.67
C ALA A 84 -4.62 -0.29 -18.72
N LEU A 85 -4.23 0.21 -19.90
CA LEU A 85 -3.02 1.03 -20.04
C LEU A 85 -3.17 2.37 -19.30
N LEU A 86 -4.32 3.03 -19.40
CA LEU A 86 -4.60 4.28 -18.69
C LEU A 86 -4.54 4.08 -17.17
N MET A 87 -5.16 3.01 -16.66
CA MET A 87 -5.10 2.64 -15.25
C MET A 87 -3.66 2.39 -14.79
N LEU A 88 -2.85 1.65 -15.57
CA LEU A 88 -1.43 1.46 -15.25
C LEU A 88 -0.73 2.81 -15.05
N VAL A 89 -0.87 3.74 -16.00
CA VAL A 89 -0.24 5.07 -15.88
C VAL A 89 -0.76 5.79 -14.63
N GLY A 90 -2.07 5.75 -14.40
CA GLY A 90 -2.72 6.35 -13.22
C GLY A 90 -2.14 5.82 -11.91
N VAL A 91 -2.11 4.50 -11.71
CA VAL A 91 -1.60 3.90 -10.46
C VAL A 91 -0.11 4.11 -10.28
N ARG A 92 0.70 4.15 -11.37
CA ARG A 92 2.14 4.47 -11.29
C ARG A 92 2.41 5.87 -10.76
N VAL A 93 1.54 6.84 -11.07
CA VAL A 93 1.68 8.22 -10.61
C VAL A 93 0.99 8.44 -9.26
N GLY A 94 -0.31 8.14 -9.17
CA GLY A 94 -1.15 8.44 -8.00
C GLY A 94 -0.98 7.47 -6.82
N GLY A 95 -0.48 6.26 -7.08
CA GLY A 95 -0.32 5.21 -6.08
C GLY A 95 0.98 5.26 -5.26
N SER A 96 1.78 6.32 -5.39
CA SER A 96 3.08 6.42 -4.72
C SER A 96 2.93 6.43 -3.19
N PRO A 97 3.79 5.72 -2.42
CA PRO A 97 3.74 5.74 -0.96
C PRO A 97 4.08 7.10 -0.34
N ALA A 98 4.64 8.02 -1.13
CA ALA A 98 4.97 9.39 -0.72
C ALA A 98 3.78 10.36 -0.81
N LEU A 99 2.67 9.96 -1.42
CA LEU A 99 1.47 10.79 -1.53
C LEU A 99 0.54 10.53 -0.33
N PRO A 100 -0.08 11.57 0.25
CA PRO A 100 -1.01 11.41 1.36
C PRO A 100 -2.42 10.99 0.90
N THR A 101 -2.52 10.02 -0.02
CA THR A 101 -3.80 9.51 -0.55
C THR A 101 -4.27 8.27 0.23
N GLY A 102 -5.58 8.01 0.21
CA GLY A 102 -6.18 6.82 0.84
C GLY A 102 -5.81 5.50 0.18
N PHE A 103 -5.49 5.54 -1.11
CA PHE A 103 -5.14 4.40 -1.98
C PHE A 103 -3.63 4.34 -2.31
N ARG A 104 -2.77 4.94 -1.49
CA ARG A 104 -1.31 4.90 -1.68
C ARG A 104 -0.75 3.48 -1.42
N TRP A 105 0.40 3.16 -1.99
CA TRP A 105 1.12 1.95 -1.62
C TRP A 105 1.42 1.88 -0.11
N GLY A 106 1.05 0.77 0.53
CA GLY A 106 1.13 0.55 1.97
C GLY A 106 0.09 1.31 2.78
N TYR A 107 -1.10 1.62 2.24
CA TYR A 107 -2.10 2.44 2.96
C TYR A 107 -2.67 1.78 4.23
N GLY A 108 -2.54 0.46 4.36
CA GLY A 108 -2.89 -0.27 5.57
C GLY A 108 -2.04 0.09 6.78
N TRP A 109 -0.83 0.61 6.54
CA TRP A 109 0.12 1.02 7.58
C TRP A 109 -0.01 2.51 7.91
N SER A 110 0.59 2.90 9.03
CA SER A 110 0.74 4.31 9.40
C SER A 110 1.52 5.07 8.33
N TYR A 111 1.08 6.28 7.99
CA TYR A 111 1.77 7.13 7.04
C TYR A 111 2.88 7.93 7.74
N PRO A 112 4.10 8.01 7.16
CA PRO A 112 4.55 7.37 5.93
C PRO A 112 5.06 5.93 6.16
N ARG A 113 4.73 5.02 5.23
CA ARG A 113 5.26 3.63 5.23
C ARG A 113 6.47 3.45 4.31
N GLY A 114 6.44 4.07 3.12
CA GLY A 114 7.49 3.91 2.11
C GLY A 114 7.52 2.52 1.45
N TYR A 115 8.65 2.20 0.81
CA TYR A 115 8.92 0.89 0.24
C TYR A 115 9.80 0.07 1.18
N GLY A 116 9.50 -1.22 1.31
CA GLY A 116 10.32 -2.14 2.11
C GLY A 116 9.73 -3.53 2.15
N GLU A 117 10.58 -4.54 2.32
CA GLU A 117 10.10 -5.89 2.62
C GLU A 117 9.33 -5.88 3.95
N LEU A 118 8.25 -6.63 4.01
CA LEU A 118 7.56 -6.87 5.26
C LEU A 118 8.45 -7.71 6.18
N THR A 119 8.44 -7.41 7.47
CA THR A 119 9.00 -8.31 8.51
C THR A 119 8.13 -9.56 8.66
N GLU A 120 8.61 -10.55 9.42
CA GLU A 120 7.81 -11.74 9.67
C GLU A 120 6.54 -11.40 10.45
N GLU A 121 6.65 -10.53 11.45
CA GLU A 121 5.53 -10.07 12.26
C GLU A 121 4.50 -9.33 11.39
N GLU A 122 4.94 -8.45 10.49
CA GLU A 122 4.07 -7.76 9.54
C GLU A 122 3.38 -8.73 8.57
N ARG A 123 4.09 -9.75 8.05
CA ARG A 123 3.48 -10.80 7.22
C ARG A 123 2.39 -11.57 7.97
N GLN A 124 2.59 -11.87 9.26
CA GLN A 124 1.56 -12.51 10.07
C GLN A 124 0.35 -11.61 10.29
N GLN A 125 0.54 -10.30 10.47
CA GLN A 125 -0.56 -9.34 10.52
C GLN A 125 -1.36 -9.33 9.22
N VAL A 126 -0.68 -9.25 8.08
CA VAL A 126 -1.31 -9.30 6.74
C VAL A 126 -2.12 -10.58 6.60
N LYS A 127 -1.53 -11.75 6.87
CA LYS A 127 -2.22 -13.04 6.76
C LYS A 127 -3.47 -13.11 7.64
N LYS A 128 -3.42 -12.53 8.85
CA LYS A 128 -4.55 -12.49 9.78
C LYS A 128 -5.67 -11.55 9.32
N MET A 129 -5.32 -10.45 8.65
CA MET A 129 -6.26 -9.39 8.27
C MET A 129 -6.70 -9.45 6.81
N THR A 130 -6.11 -10.35 6.01
CA THR A 130 -6.53 -10.61 4.63
C THR A 130 -7.95 -11.17 4.64
N PRO A 131 -8.92 -10.51 3.98
CA PRO A 131 -10.27 -11.04 3.82
C PRO A 131 -10.26 -12.39 3.07
N PRO A 132 -11.26 -13.26 3.31
CA PRO A 132 -11.40 -14.53 2.61
C PRO A 132 -11.63 -14.37 1.10
#